data_AF-A0A8T9B0P3-F1
#
_entry.id   AF-A0A8T9B0P3-F1
#
_cell.length_a   1.000
_cell.length_b   1.000
_cell.length_c   1.000
_cell.angle_alpha   90.00
_cell.angle_beta   90.00
_cell.angle_gamma   90.00
#
_symmetry.space_group_name_H-M   'P 1'
#
loop_
_entity.id
_entity.type
_entity.pdbx_description
1 polymer ?
#
loop_
_entity_poly.entity_id
_entity_poly.type
_entity_poly.pdbx_seq_one_letter_code
_entity_poly.pdbx_strand_id
1 'polypeptide(L)'
;LRTYLSSRTRALTPLDLLKLHKALFYAMWLSDRPLPQQALAASLSSLLPILPPSLLAPFLRAFWLTVSREWGSIDVLRMEKFLLLTRRYIGATLAVLRDGAWEEGKVLEMCAVWEEVAFNVQDVRVANGVRFHCVDVFVDELERVGALEEGSGAPVGVLLGPLRRLAEGSPVKAVRGKAREALGDERLPGNGKEGADGEDGGEGDEWGGIED
;
A
#
# COMPACT_ATOMS: atom_id res chain seq x y z
N LEU A 1 -4.54 2.01 -24.89
CA LEU A 1 -3.44 1.64 -23.97
C LEU A 1 -3.42 0.16 -23.62
N ARG A 2 -4.54 -0.45 -23.22
CA ARG A 2 -4.62 -1.90 -22.93
C ARG A 2 -3.96 -2.78 -24.00
N THR A 3 -4.44 -2.68 -25.25
CA THR A 3 -3.89 -3.41 -26.40
C THR A 3 -2.39 -3.19 -26.55
N TYR A 4 -1.94 -1.95 -26.42
CA TYR A 4 -0.53 -1.57 -26.54
C TYR A 4 0.37 -2.16 -25.45
N LEU A 5 -0.14 -2.36 -24.23
CA LEU A 5 0.61 -2.98 -23.14
C LEU A 5 0.55 -4.51 -23.20
N SER A 6 -0.57 -5.09 -23.64
CA SER A 6 -0.77 -6.54 -23.68
C SER A 6 -0.14 -7.23 -24.89
N SER A 7 -0.05 -6.56 -26.05
CA SER A 7 0.41 -7.17 -27.31
C SER A 7 1.87 -6.88 -27.66
N ARG A 8 2.63 -6.31 -26.72
CA ARG A 8 3.94 -5.74 -27.02
C ARG A 8 5.06 -6.76 -26.88
N THR A 9 5.82 -6.91 -27.97
CA THR A 9 7.01 -7.77 -28.08
C THR A 9 8.32 -7.05 -27.76
N ARG A 10 8.38 -5.72 -27.97
CA ARG A 10 9.57 -4.90 -27.65
C ARG A 10 9.58 -4.50 -26.18
N ALA A 11 10.70 -4.74 -25.49
CA ALA A 11 10.90 -4.32 -24.11
C ALA A 11 10.76 -2.79 -23.96
N LEU A 12 9.99 -2.37 -22.96
CA LEU A 12 9.85 -0.97 -22.57
C LEU A 12 11.02 -0.55 -21.68
N THR A 13 11.66 0.58 -22.01
CA THR A 13 12.71 1.11 -21.15
C THR A 13 12.12 1.78 -19.91
N PRO A 14 12.90 1.95 -18.82
CA PRO A 14 12.46 2.72 -17.66
C PRO A 14 11.98 4.14 -18.03
N LEU A 15 12.64 4.79 -18.99
CA LEU A 15 12.25 6.12 -19.46
C LEU A 15 10.89 6.11 -20.19
N ASP A 16 10.61 5.09 -20.99
CA ASP A 16 9.31 4.96 -21.67
C ASP A 16 8.17 4.81 -20.64
N LEU A 17 8.40 4.03 -19.59
CA LEU A 17 7.44 3.82 -18.52
C LEU A 17 7.21 5.09 -17.70
N LEU A 18 8.27 5.86 -17.42
CA LEU A 18 8.15 7.17 -16.75
C LEU A 18 7.39 8.19 -17.61
N LYS A 19 7.63 8.22 -18.92
CA LYS A 19 6.86 9.08 -19.85
C LYS A 19 5.38 8.68 -19.88
N LEU A 20 5.12 7.37 -19.95
CA LEU A 20 3.76 6.83 -19.92
C LEU A 20 3.05 7.22 -18.62
N HIS A 21 3.65 6.95 -17.46
CA HIS A 21 3.03 7.30 -16.17
C HIS A 21 2.88 8.79 -15.97
N LYS A 22 3.78 9.63 -16.49
CA LYS A 22 3.58 11.08 -16.52
C LYS A 22 2.31 11.44 -17.30
N ALA A 23 2.10 10.86 -18.48
CA ALA A 23 0.89 11.11 -19.25
C ALA A 23 -0.38 10.63 -18.51
N LEU A 24 -0.35 9.46 -17.87
CA LEU A 24 -1.49 8.94 -17.09
C LEU A 24 -1.78 9.79 -15.84
N PHE A 25 -0.74 10.30 -15.19
CA PHE A 25 -0.87 11.25 -14.09
C PHE A 25 -1.62 12.51 -14.53
N TYR A 26 -1.22 13.11 -15.67
CA TYR A 26 -1.92 14.29 -16.20
C TYR A 26 -3.31 13.98 -16.74
N ALA A 27 -3.57 12.76 -17.21
CA ALA A 27 -4.94 12.32 -17.53
C ALA A 27 -5.84 12.33 -16.27
N MET A 28 -5.33 11.85 -15.12
CA MET A 28 -6.03 11.98 -13.85
C MET A 28 -6.15 13.45 -13.41
N TRP A 29 -5.09 14.24 -13.57
CA TRP A 29 -5.05 15.66 -13.23
C TRP A 29 -6.16 16.47 -13.90
N LEU A 30 -6.44 16.20 -15.18
CA LEU A 30 -7.45 16.89 -15.99
C LEU A 30 -8.87 16.31 -15.82
N SER A 31 -9.04 15.22 -15.05
CA SER A 31 -10.36 14.67 -14.74
C SER A 31 -11.00 15.44 -13.58
N ASP A 32 -12.01 16.25 -13.86
CA ASP A 32 -12.60 17.18 -12.87
C ASP A 32 -13.94 16.73 -12.29
N ARG A 33 -14.56 15.67 -12.83
CA ARG A 33 -15.87 15.19 -12.39
C ARG A 33 -15.69 13.92 -11.54
N PRO A 34 -16.39 13.78 -10.39
CA PRO A 34 -16.17 12.66 -9.46
C PRO A 34 -16.33 11.27 -10.09
N LEU A 35 -17.42 11.01 -10.82
CA LEU A 35 -17.66 9.70 -11.45
C LEU A 35 -16.58 9.37 -12.50
N PRO A 36 -16.21 10.27 -13.43
CA PRO A 36 -15.05 10.07 -14.29
C PRO A 36 -13.73 9.84 -13.56
N GLN A 37 -13.46 10.50 -12.44
CA GLN A 37 -12.24 10.26 -11.65
C GLN A 37 -12.21 8.83 -11.10
N GLN A 38 -13.30 8.36 -10.52
CA GLN A 38 -13.42 6.98 -10.00
C GLN A 38 -13.26 5.95 -11.13
N ALA A 39 -13.96 6.15 -12.25
CA ALA A 39 -13.87 5.28 -13.41
C ALA A 39 -12.46 5.26 -14.01
N LEU A 40 -11.79 6.42 -14.07
CA LEU A 40 -10.41 6.51 -14.54
C LEU A 40 -9.45 5.80 -13.59
N ALA A 41 -9.57 5.99 -12.27
CA ALA A 41 -8.72 5.30 -11.29
C ALA A 41 -8.86 3.77 -11.42
N ALA A 42 -10.10 3.27 -11.55
CA ALA A 42 -10.36 1.86 -11.79
C ALA A 42 -9.79 1.37 -13.13
N SER A 43 -9.92 2.16 -14.19
CA SER A 43 -9.41 1.82 -15.53
C SER A 43 -7.87 1.75 -15.56
N LEU A 44 -7.20 2.66 -14.84
CA LEU A 44 -5.73 2.69 -14.73
C LEU A 44 -5.19 1.52 -13.92
N SER A 45 -5.78 1.21 -12.75
CA SER A 45 -5.31 0.10 -11.92
C SER A 45 -5.58 -1.27 -12.55
N SER A 46 -6.67 -1.40 -13.31
CA SER A 46 -6.99 -2.63 -14.06
C SER A 46 -6.12 -2.85 -15.30
N LEU A 47 -5.09 -2.03 -15.51
CA LEU A 47 -3.99 -2.35 -16.42
C LEU A 47 -3.05 -3.41 -15.83
N LEU A 48 -2.88 -3.48 -14.51
CA LEU A 48 -1.87 -4.35 -13.90
C LEU A 48 -2.07 -5.85 -14.19
N PRO A 49 -3.30 -6.41 -14.10
CA PRO A 49 -3.49 -7.84 -14.34
C PRO A 49 -3.27 -8.29 -15.79
N ILE A 50 -3.26 -7.35 -16.75
CA ILE A 50 -3.04 -7.66 -18.17
C ILE A 50 -1.60 -7.46 -18.61
N LEU A 51 -0.71 -7.04 -17.71
CA LEU A 51 0.71 -6.85 -18.03
C LEU A 51 1.41 -8.21 -18.14
N PRO A 52 2.39 -8.36 -19.06
CA PRO A 52 3.33 -9.46 -18.98
C PRO A 52 4.03 -9.49 -17.61
N PRO A 53 4.30 -10.68 -17.02
CA PRO A 53 4.90 -10.79 -15.69
C PRO A 53 6.24 -10.06 -15.52
N SER A 54 7.02 -9.92 -16.59
CA SER A 54 8.29 -9.19 -16.62
C SER A 54 8.13 -7.67 -16.63
N LEU A 55 6.94 -7.16 -16.98
CA LEU A 55 6.64 -5.74 -17.09
C LEU A 55 5.98 -5.17 -15.82
N LEU A 56 5.40 -6.02 -14.97
CA LEU A 56 4.68 -5.59 -13.77
C LEU A 56 5.56 -4.73 -12.83
N ALA A 57 6.73 -5.24 -12.44
CA ALA A 57 7.62 -4.53 -11.51
C ALA A 57 8.16 -3.20 -12.09
N PRO A 58 8.69 -3.16 -13.33
CA PRO A 58 9.10 -1.90 -13.94
C PRO A 58 7.96 -0.89 -14.09
N PHE A 59 6.75 -1.35 -14.43
CA PHE A 59 5.57 -0.48 -14.56
C PHE A 59 5.19 0.14 -13.21
N LEU A 60 5.10 -0.69 -12.16
CA LEU A 60 4.81 -0.21 -10.81
C LEU A 60 5.90 0.72 -10.27
N ARG A 61 7.18 0.41 -10.49
CA ARG A 61 8.28 1.31 -10.13
C ARG A 61 8.11 2.69 -10.77
N ALA A 62 7.78 2.75 -12.06
CA ALA A 62 7.55 4.01 -12.76
C ALA A 62 6.30 4.76 -12.26
N PHE A 63 5.23 4.04 -11.88
CA PHE A 63 4.06 4.62 -11.21
C PHE A 63 4.46 5.31 -9.90
N TRP A 64 5.12 4.58 -9.00
CA TRP A 64 5.51 5.09 -7.69
C TRP A 64 6.49 6.26 -7.79
N LEU A 65 7.45 6.21 -8.72
CA LEU A 65 8.38 7.31 -8.98
C LEU A 65 7.64 8.57 -9.47
N THR A 66 6.65 8.39 -10.34
CA THR A 66 5.85 9.50 -10.86
C THR A 66 5.00 10.13 -9.76
N VAL A 67 4.24 9.32 -9.02
CA VAL A 67 3.39 9.81 -7.92
C VAL A 67 4.22 10.48 -6.85
N SER A 68 5.35 9.89 -6.44
CA SER A 68 6.23 10.46 -5.41
C SER A 68 6.84 11.80 -5.82
N ARG A 69 7.24 11.95 -7.09
CA ARG A 69 7.78 13.21 -7.61
C ARG A 69 6.73 14.31 -7.68
N GLU A 70 5.53 14.00 -8.14
CA GLU A 70 4.49 15.00 -8.38
C GLU A 70 3.65 15.29 -7.10
N TRP A 71 3.75 14.48 -6.04
CA TRP A 71 2.87 14.59 -4.88
C TRP A 71 2.81 16.00 -4.27
N GLY A 72 3.96 16.66 -4.15
CA GLY A 72 4.05 18.00 -3.56
C GLY A 72 3.46 19.11 -4.43
N SER A 73 3.22 18.87 -5.72
CA SER A 73 2.58 19.84 -6.63
C SER A 73 1.06 19.72 -6.66
N ILE A 74 0.49 18.63 -6.10
CA ILE A 74 -0.95 18.41 -6.06
C ILE A 74 -1.56 19.34 -5.01
N ASP A 75 -2.40 20.27 -5.46
CA ASP A 75 -3.18 21.12 -4.57
C ASP A 75 -4.33 20.35 -3.89
N VAL A 76 -4.83 20.92 -2.80
CA VAL A 76 -5.83 20.28 -1.93
C VAL A 76 -7.10 19.86 -2.69
N LEU A 77 -7.55 20.64 -3.68
CA LEU A 77 -8.76 20.34 -4.45
C LEU A 77 -8.60 19.14 -5.39
N ARG A 78 -7.36 18.75 -5.70
CA ARG A 78 -7.03 17.60 -6.56
C ARG A 78 -6.59 16.37 -5.78
N MET A 79 -6.33 16.50 -4.48
CA MET A 79 -5.72 15.43 -3.69
C MET A 79 -6.56 14.15 -3.66
N GLU A 80 -7.88 14.27 -3.48
CA GLU A 80 -8.79 13.12 -3.30
C GLU A 80 -8.65 12.05 -4.40
N LYS A 81 -8.65 12.47 -5.67
CA LYS A 81 -8.52 11.54 -6.81
C LYS A 81 -7.16 10.86 -6.90
N PHE A 82 -6.10 11.52 -6.41
CA PHE A 82 -4.76 10.91 -6.35
C PHE A 82 -4.61 9.97 -5.16
N LEU A 83 -5.24 10.27 -4.02
CA LEU A 83 -5.37 9.31 -2.91
C LEU A 83 -6.12 8.06 -3.38
N LEU A 84 -7.25 8.22 -4.07
CA LEU A 84 -8.01 7.11 -4.65
C LEU A 84 -7.17 6.31 -5.66
N LEU A 85 -6.47 6.99 -6.58
CA LEU A 85 -5.61 6.33 -7.57
C LEU A 85 -4.53 5.47 -6.90
N THR A 86 -3.83 6.03 -5.91
CA THR A 86 -2.80 5.33 -5.15
C THR A 86 -3.37 4.10 -4.45
N ARG A 87 -4.53 4.24 -3.80
CA ARG A 87 -5.24 3.12 -3.14
C ARG A 87 -5.56 2.01 -4.15
N ARG A 88 -6.13 2.37 -5.31
CA ARG A 88 -6.47 1.41 -6.38
C ARG A 88 -5.26 0.69 -6.94
N TYR A 89 -4.09 1.33 -7.02
CA TYR A 89 -2.86 0.67 -7.44
C TYR A 89 -2.35 -0.33 -6.41
N ILE A 90 -2.37 0.00 -5.11
CA ILE A 90 -1.99 -0.95 -4.04
C ILE A 90 -2.91 -2.18 -4.09
N GLY A 91 -4.23 -1.98 -4.07
CA GLY A 91 -5.19 -3.08 -4.13
C GLY A 91 -5.07 -3.93 -5.39
N ALA A 92 -4.84 -3.32 -6.55
CA ALA A 92 -4.62 -4.07 -7.79
C ALA A 92 -3.30 -4.86 -7.79
N THR A 93 -2.22 -4.31 -7.22
CA THR A 93 -0.97 -5.07 -7.04
C THR A 93 -1.17 -6.28 -6.14
N LEU A 94 -1.84 -6.10 -5.00
CA LEU A 94 -2.14 -7.21 -4.08
C LEU A 94 -3.06 -8.26 -4.71
N ALA A 95 -4.06 -7.85 -5.48
CA ALA A 95 -4.91 -8.77 -6.22
C ALA A 95 -4.13 -9.60 -7.25
N VAL A 96 -3.18 -8.98 -7.97
CA VAL A 96 -2.30 -9.71 -8.90
C VAL A 96 -1.44 -10.74 -8.16
N LEU A 97 -0.90 -10.39 -6.98
CA LEU A 97 -0.13 -11.33 -6.16
C LEU A 97 -1.00 -12.49 -5.66
N ARG A 98 -2.21 -12.21 -5.18
CA ARG A 98 -3.18 -13.23 -4.78
C ARG A 98 -3.53 -14.18 -5.94
N ASP A 99 -3.85 -13.63 -7.11
CA ASP A 99 -4.23 -14.42 -8.29
C ASP A 99 -3.04 -15.25 -8.82
N GLY A 100 -1.81 -14.81 -8.54
CA GLY A 100 -0.57 -15.56 -8.72
C GLY A 100 -0.22 -16.49 -7.56
N ALA A 101 -1.18 -16.83 -6.69
CA ALA A 101 -1.02 -17.70 -5.52
C ALA A 101 0.11 -17.29 -4.58
N TRP A 102 0.34 -15.97 -4.45
CA TRP A 102 1.37 -15.39 -3.60
C TRP A 102 2.78 -15.91 -3.89
N GLU A 103 3.11 -16.16 -5.16
CA GLU A 103 4.43 -16.65 -5.57
C GLU A 103 5.55 -15.81 -4.95
N GLU A 104 6.43 -16.49 -4.19
CA GLU A 104 7.37 -15.86 -3.26
C GLU A 104 8.27 -14.82 -3.95
N GLY A 105 8.83 -15.16 -5.12
CA GLY A 105 9.67 -14.26 -5.89
C GLY A 105 8.94 -12.99 -6.32
N LYS A 106 7.67 -13.11 -6.72
CA LYS A 106 6.83 -11.96 -7.09
C LYS A 106 6.45 -11.11 -5.89
N VAL A 107 6.13 -11.72 -4.76
CA VAL A 107 5.86 -11.00 -3.51
C VAL A 107 7.09 -10.19 -3.09
N LEU A 108 8.27 -10.81 -3.07
CA LEU A 108 9.52 -10.14 -2.73
C LEU A 108 9.87 -9.03 -3.73
N GLU A 109 9.67 -9.27 -5.03
CA GLU A 109 9.88 -8.27 -6.08
C GLU A 109 8.99 -7.03 -5.87
N MET A 110 7.71 -7.22 -5.52
CA MET A 110 6.80 -6.09 -5.25
C MET A 110 7.16 -5.35 -3.95
N CYS A 111 7.55 -6.07 -2.89
CA CYS A 111 8.03 -5.45 -1.65
C CYS A 111 9.26 -4.58 -1.92
N ALA A 112 10.21 -5.09 -2.70
CA ALA A 112 11.39 -4.34 -3.11
C ALA A 112 11.03 -3.07 -3.91
N VAL A 113 10.05 -3.13 -4.82
CA VAL A 113 9.58 -1.95 -5.56
C VAL A 113 8.97 -0.90 -4.62
N TRP A 114 8.16 -1.31 -3.64
CA TRP A 114 7.59 -0.35 -2.69
C TRP A 114 8.67 0.31 -1.84
N GLU A 115 9.64 -0.46 -1.34
CA GLU A 115 10.73 0.04 -0.49
C GLU A 115 11.74 0.90 -1.24
N GLU A 116 11.96 0.60 -2.52
CA GLU A 116 12.77 1.43 -3.39
C GLU A 116 12.18 2.84 -3.51
N VAL A 117 10.85 2.97 -3.49
CA VAL A 117 10.16 4.22 -3.82
C VAL A 117 9.19 4.69 -2.72
N ALA A 118 7.95 4.19 -2.69
CA ALA A 118 6.89 4.75 -1.84
C ALA A 118 7.18 4.62 -0.33
N PHE A 119 7.90 3.57 0.07
CA PHE A 119 8.28 3.25 1.44
C PHE A 119 9.78 3.42 1.69
N ASN A 120 10.48 4.15 0.82
CA ASN A 120 11.90 4.41 1.00
C ASN A 120 12.13 5.22 2.28
N VAL A 121 13.02 4.73 3.16
CA VAL A 121 13.34 5.37 4.44
C VAL A 121 14.38 6.48 4.31
N GLN A 122 15.23 6.46 3.27
CA GLN A 122 16.35 7.38 3.11
C GLN A 122 16.05 8.54 2.15
N ASP A 123 15.22 8.31 1.14
CA ASP A 123 15.01 9.30 0.09
C ASP A 123 14.05 10.41 0.54
N VAL A 124 14.61 11.56 0.88
CA VAL A 124 13.87 12.77 1.27
C VAL A 124 13.01 13.34 0.14
N ARG A 125 13.24 12.95 -1.13
CA ARG A 125 12.43 13.40 -2.28
C ARG A 125 11.08 12.71 -2.34
N VAL A 126 10.92 11.58 -1.67
CA VAL A 126 9.61 10.93 -1.52
C VAL A 126 8.81 11.74 -0.51
N ALA A 127 7.75 12.40 -0.99
CA ALA A 127 6.90 13.21 -0.15
C ALA A 127 6.27 12.37 0.97
N ASN A 128 6.30 12.87 2.22
CA ASN A 128 5.73 12.16 3.36
C ASN A 128 4.23 11.88 3.20
N GLY A 129 3.50 12.71 2.46
CA GLY A 129 2.08 12.47 2.16
C GLY A 129 1.84 11.14 1.43
N VAL A 130 2.75 10.70 0.56
CA VAL A 130 2.69 9.37 -0.06
C VAL A 130 2.86 8.29 0.99
N ARG A 131 3.88 8.42 1.86
CA ARG A 131 4.16 7.44 2.92
C ARG A 131 2.94 7.30 3.85
N PHE A 132 2.39 8.42 4.33
CA PHE A 132 1.22 8.43 5.20
C PHE A 132 0.04 7.73 4.53
N HIS A 133 -0.34 8.17 3.33
CA HIS A 133 -1.49 7.59 2.63
C HIS A 133 -1.31 6.11 2.31
N CYS A 134 -0.12 5.70 1.85
CA CYS A 134 0.14 4.30 1.57
C CYS A 134 0.07 3.44 2.84
N VAL A 135 0.57 3.93 3.99
CA VAL A 135 0.45 3.24 5.28
C VAL A 135 -1.01 3.18 5.74
N ASP A 136 -1.76 4.29 5.62
CA ASP A 136 -3.18 4.39 6.01
C ASP A 136 -4.05 3.32 5.34
N VAL A 137 -3.80 3.04 4.06
CA VAL A 137 -4.65 2.11 3.29
C VAL A 137 -4.11 0.70 3.25
N PHE A 138 -2.84 0.43 3.61
CA PHE A 138 -2.20 -0.86 3.30
C PHE A 138 -2.94 -2.05 3.90
N VAL A 139 -3.31 -1.97 5.18
CA VAL A 139 -4.04 -3.04 5.88
C VAL A 139 -5.44 -3.23 5.30
N ASP A 140 -6.16 -2.14 5.00
CA ASP A 140 -7.46 -2.22 4.31
C ASP A 140 -7.36 -2.90 2.95
N GLU A 141 -6.28 -2.65 2.19
CA GLU A 141 -6.09 -3.29 0.90
C GLU A 141 -5.75 -4.78 1.04
N LEU A 142 -5.01 -5.19 2.08
CA LEU A 142 -4.75 -6.59 2.41
C LEU A 142 -6.05 -7.32 2.79
N GLU A 143 -6.85 -6.73 3.67
CA GLU A 143 -8.16 -7.27 4.06
C GLU A 143 -9.06 -7.44 2.83
N ARG A 144 -9.15 -6.42 1.97
CA ARG A 144 -10.04 -6.48 0.80
C ARG A 144 -9.69 -7.58 -0.19
N VAL A 145 -8.42 -7.95 -0.32
CA VAL A 145 -8.02 -9.06 -1.20
C VAL A 145 -8.15 -10.43 -0.52
N GLY A 146 -8.61 -10.48 0.74
CA GLY A 146 -8.72 -11.70 1.52
C GLY A 146 -7.38 -12.18 2.09
N ALA A 147 -6.33 -11.35 2.11
CA ALA A 147 -5.00 -11.78 2.57
C ALA A 147 -4.97 -12.07 4.08
N LEU A 148 -5.88 -11.46 4.85
CA LEU A 148 -5.95 -11.62 6.31
C LEU A 148 -6.87 -12.78 6.74
N GLU A 149 -7.55 -13.43 5.80
CA GLU A 149 -8.42 -14.58 6.08
C GLU A 149 -7.60 -15.83 6.42
N GLU A 150 -8.15 -16.68 7.30
CA GLU A 150 -7.53 -17.96 7.63
C GLU A 150 -7.44 -18.86 6.37
N GLY A 151 -6.26 -19.41 6.11
CA GLY A 151 -6.03 -20.24 4.92
C GLY A 151 -5.82 -19.46 3.61
N SER A 152 -5.69 -18.13 3.66
CA SER A 152 -5.45 -17.30 2.45
C SER A 152 -4.15 -17.63 1.69
N GLY A 153 -3.20 -18.29 2.36
CA GLY A 153 -1.86 -18.55 1.86
C GLY A 153 -1.00 -17.29 1.72
N ALA A 154 -1.50 -16.12 2.12
CA ALA A 154 -0.80 -14.86 1.95
C ALA A 154 0.37 -14.77 2.95
N PRO A 155 1.59 -14.42 2.49
CA PRO A 155 2.72 -14.19 3.36
C PRO A 155 2.63 -12.79 4.00
N VAL A 156 1.60 -12.56 4.83
CA VAL A 156 1.29 -11.25 5.45
C VAL A 156 2.51 -10.67 6.17
N GLY A 157 3.27 -11.52 6.87
CA GLY A 157 4.54 -11.14 7.46
C GLY A 157 5.48 -10.49 6.46
N VAL A 158 5.72 -11.10 5.30
CA VAL A 158 6.60 -10.55 4.25
C VAL A 158 6.03 -9.26 3.68
N LEU A 159 4.71 -9.22 3.39
CA LEU A 159 4.02 -8.05 2.84
C LEU A 159 4.07 -6.83 3.77
N LEU A 160 4.16 -7.03 5.09
CA LEU A 160 4.34 -5.97 6.09
C LEU A 160 5.81 -5.53 6.28
N GLY A 161 6.76 -6.21 5.63
CA GLY A 161 8.19 -5.87 5.66
C GLY A 161 8.50 -4.40 5.36
N PRO A 162 7.94 -3.80 4.30
CA PRO A 162 8.12 -2.37 4.03
C PRO A 162 7.64 -1.45 5.16
N LEU A 163 6.50 -1.76 5.80
CA LEU A 163 5.97 -0.98 6.92
C LEU A 163 6.89 -1.09 8.15
N ARG A 164 7.43 -2.28 8.44
CA ARG A 164 8.42 -2.45 9.52
C ARG A 164 9.68 -1.62 9.30
N ARG A 165 10.21 -1.60 8.07
CA ARG A 165 11.34 -0.74 7.72
C ARG A 165 11.03 0.74 7.95
N LEU A 166 9.83 1.20 7.58
CA LEU A 166 9.39 2.57 7.87
C LEU A 166 9.32 2.85 9.38
N ALA A 167 8.75 1.94 10.16
CA ALA A 167 8.57 2.06 11.61
C ALA A 167 9.90 2.16 12.38
N GLU A 168 10.92 1.49 11.88
CA GLU A 168 12.27 1.43 12.47
C GLU A 168 13.17 2.56 11.95
N GLY A 169 13.21 2.74 10.63
CA GLY A 169 14.28 3.49 9.95
C GLY A 169 13.90 4.86 9.40
N SER A 170 12.61 5.25 9.38
CA SER A 170 12.25 6.55 8.82
C SER A 170 12.82 7.70 9.67
N PRO A 171 13.46 8.74 9.07
CA PRO A 171 13.95 9.90 9.81
C PRO A 171 12.80 10.74 10.40
N VAL A 172 11.58 10.60 9.87
CA VAL A 172 10.41 11.38 10.28
C VAL A 172 9.65 10.62 11.37
N LYS A 173 9.62 11.18 12.60
CA LYS A 173 8.95 10.56 13.76
C LYS A 173 7.47 10.24 13.49
N ALA A 174 6.76 11.14 12.81
CA ALA A 174 5.35 10.94 12.47
C ALA A 174 5.15 9.74 11.54
N VAL A 175 6.04 9.53 10.55
CA VAL A 175 5.98 8.35 9.66
C VAL A 175 6.23 7.08 10.46
N ARG A 176 7.22 7.08 11.37
CA ARG A 176 7.46 5.92 12.26
C ARG A 176 6.24 5.60 13.11
N GLY A 177 5.63 6.61 13.73
CA GLY A 177 4.44 6.46 14.55
C GLY A 177 3.29 5.85 13.75
N LYS A 178 3.04 6.36 12.55
CA LYS A 178 1.96 5.88 11.70
C LYS A 178 2.18 4.45 11.20
N ALA A 179 3.41 4.09 10.85
CA ALA A 179 3.75 2.73 10.48
C ALA A 179 3.57 1.75 11.66
N ARG A 180 3.89 2.15 12.89
CA ARG A 180 3.65 1.34 14.09
C ARG A 180 2.18 1.13 14.39
N GLU A 181 1.37 2.19 14.23
CA GLU A 181 -0.09 2.10 14.35
C GLU A 181 -0.65 1.08 13.37
N ALA A 182 -0.29 1.17 12.08
CA ALA A 182 -0.73 0.20 11.07
C ALA A 182 -0.24 -1.23 11.35
N LEU A 183 0.97 -1.40 11.91
CA LEU A 183 1.49 -2.71 12.32
C LEU A 183 0.81 -3.28 13.56
N GLY A 184 0.15 -2.44 14.36
CA GLY A 184 -0.65 -2.82 15.53
C GLY A 184 -2.14 -2.99 15.24
N ASP A 185 -2.55 -2.92 13.98
CA ASP A 185 -3.95 -3.10 13.58
C ASP A 185 -4.47 -4.48 14.02
N GLU A 186 -5.62 -4.51 14.68
CA GLU A 186 -6.21 -5.72 15.29
C GLU A 186 -6.57 -6.80 14.27
N ARG A 187 -6.78 -6.42 13.01
CA ARG A 187 -7.10 -7.33 11.90
C ARG A 187 -5.88 -8.17 11.47
N LEU A 188 -4.67 -7.75 11.83
CA LEU A 188 -3.46 -8.45 11.44
C LEU A 188 -3.28 -9.75 12.27
N PRO A 189 -2.85 -10.85 11.62
CA PRO A 189 -2.60 -12.11 12.32
C PRO A 189 -1.62 -11.93 13.48
N GLY A 190 -2.01 -12.35 14.68
CA GLY A 190 -1.22 -12.27 15.91
C GLY A 190 -1.44 -11.01 16.75
N ASN A 191 -2.14 -9.99 16.23
CA ASN A 191 -2.46 -8.79 17.02
C ASN A 191 -3.80 -8.92 17.76
N GLY A 192 -4.76 -9.65 17.20
CA GLY A 192 -6.01 -9.95 17.87
C GLY A 192 -5.87 -11.15 18.81
N LYS A 193 -5.56 -10.90 20.09
CA LYS A 193 -5.88 -11.71 21.29
C LYS A 193 -5.16 -11.22 22.56
N GLU A 194 -5.39 -9.97 22.98
CA GLU A 194 -5.26 -9.55 24.39
C GLU A 194 -6.37 -8.53 24.66
N GLY A 195 -7.55 -8.98 25.11
CA GLY A 195 -8.62 -8.04 25.48
C GLY A 195 -10.04 -8.58 25.64
N ALA A 196 -10.30 -9.89 25.55
CA ALA A 196 -11.69 -10.38 25.62
C ALA A 196 -11.88 -11.76 26.28
N ASP A 197 -10.97 -12.24 27.13
CA ASP A 197 -11.23 -13.42 27.98
C ASP A 197 -10.57 -13.24 29.36
N GLY A 198 -11.40 -13.02 30.38
CA GLY A 198 -11.06 -13.44 31.75
C GLY A 198 -10.92 -12.37 32.85
N GLU A 199 -11.92 -11.51 33.07
CA GLU A 199 -12.23 -11.02 34.43
C GLU A 199 -13.75 -10.94 34.63
N ASP A 200 -14.37 -12.10 34.81
CA ASP A 200 -15.54 -12.23 35.67
C ASP A 200 -15.40 -13.53 36.47
N GLY A 201 -15.37 -13.42 37.81
CA GLY A 201 -15.18 -14.58 38.67
C GLY A 201 -14.56 -14.37 40.05
N GLY A 202 -15.11 -13.45 40.84
CA GLY A 202 -15.48 -13.72 42.25
C GLY A 202 -14.45 -13.75 43.39
N GLU A 203 -15.00 -13.44 44.57
CA GLU A 203 -14.46 -13.54 45.94
C GLU A 203 -13.45 -12.42 46.30
N GLY A 204 -13.84 -11.37 47.03
CA GLY A 204 -14.56 -11.44 48.30
C GLY A 204 -13.54 -11.72 49.39
N ASP A 205 -12.83 -10.69 49.86
CA ASP A 205 -12.41 -10.70 51.26
C ASP A 205 -12.26 -9.27 51.82
N GLU A 206 -12.92 -9.17 52.95
CA GLU A 206 -13.14 -8.06 53.85
C GLU A 206 -11.94 -7.95 54.83
N TRP A 207 -11.65 -6.72 55.28
CA TRP A 207 -10.78 -6.39 56.44
C TRP A 207 -9.24 -6.52 56.26
N GLY A 208 -8.38 -5.72 56.93
CA GLY A 208 -8.56 -4.97 58.16
C GLY A 208 -7.65 -3.74 58.30
N GLY A 209 -7.94 -2.98 59.36
CA GLY A 209 -7.51 -1.60 59.59
C GLY A 209 -6.02 -1.30 59.85
N ILE A 210 -5.86 -0.05 60.27
CA ILE A 210 -4.68 0.79 60.49
C ILE A 210 -3.78 0.30 61.64
N GLU A 211 -2.47 0.61 61.57
CA GLU A 211 -1.55 1.09 62.63
C GLU A 211 -0.19 1.36 61.92
N ASP A 212 0.57 2.47 62.07
CA ASP A 212 0.70 3.58 63.04
C ASP A 212 0.92 4.92 62.31
#